data_AF-A0A2E9ZPA3-F1
#
_entry.id   AF-A0A2E9ZPA3-F1
#
_cell.length_a   1.000
_cell.length_b   1.000
_cell.length_c   1.000
_cell.angle_alpha   90.00
_cell.angle_beta   90.00
_cell.angle_gamma   90.00
#
_symmetry.space_group_name_H-M   'P 1'
#
loop_
_entity.id
_entity.type
_entity.pdbx_description
1 polymer ?
#
loop_
_entity_poly.entity_id
_entity_poly.type
_entity_poly.pdbx_seq_one_letter_code
_entity_poly.pdbx_strand_id
1 'polypeptide(L)'
;DDWALEAAAKRLARFGNRLELHREAFAGLAKLLVKRPCDGVLLDLGVSSPQLEEAERGFSFQSDGPLDMRMDRRQPVTAEQLVNELEPEELAEIFWQLGGERKSRRIARAIVEQRSMQRLESTLQLAEVVERACPRRGARAHPATGVFQALRMAVNDELGQVERGLEAGWSVLKPGGRMAVITFHSGEDRAVKQFSRDLARPYTVRGDMDLPELREQREPLARELSRKAIKPSEAELDRNPRSRSAQLRVLEKI
;
A
#
# COMPACT_ATOMS: atom_id res chain seq x y z
N ASP A 1 0.68 -13.61 5.91
CA ASP A 1 1.90 -13.72 6.73
C ASP A 1 1.61 -14.70 7.86
N ASP A 2 2.39 -15.78 7.98
CA ASP A 2 2.15 -16.84 8.96
C ASP A 2 2.46 -16.38 10.39
N TRP A 3 3.51 -15.56 10.54
CA TRP A 3 3.89 -15.00 11.83
C TRP A 3 2.77 -14.14 12.43
N ALA A 4 2.10 -13.34 11.59
CA ALA A 4 1.00 -12.47 12.03
C ALA A 4 -0.19 -13.27 12.57
N LEU A 5 -0.52 -14.39 11.95
CA LEU A 5 -1.61 -15.27 12.39
C LEU A 5 -1.28 -15.96 13.71
N GLU A 6 -0.04 -16.45 13.87
CA GLU A 6 0.41 -17.04 15.13
C GLU A 6 0.42 -16.03 16.28
N ALA A 7 0.93 -14.82 16.03
CA ALA A 7 0.94 -13.75 17.00
C ALA A 7 -0.49 -13.33 17.41
N ALA A 8 -1.40 -13.23 16.43
CA ALA A 8 -2.81 -12.93 16.68
C ALA A 8 -3.49 -14.05 17.48
N ALA A 9 -3.28 -15.31 17.11
CA ALA A 9 -3.85 -16.46 17.81
C ALA A 9 -3.45 -16.48 19.29
N LYS A 10 -2.16 -16.25 19.60
CA LYS A 10 -1.66 -16.17 20.98
C LYS A 10 -2.24 -14.97 21.73
N ARG A 11 -2.16 -13.76 21.14
CA ARG A 11 -2.56 -12.51 21.81
C ARG A 11 -4.07 -12.41 22.03
N LEU A 12 -4.86 -13.00 21.14
CA LEU A 12 -6.32 -12.90 21.13
C LEU A 12 -7.01 -14.18 21.64
N ALA A 13 -6.26 -15.18 22.13
CA ALA A 13 -6.79 -16.44 22.65
C ALA A 13 -7.92 -16.25 23.68
N ARG A 14 -7.83 -15.21 24.53
CA ARG A 14 -8.85 -14.84 25.52
C ARG A 14 -10.25 -14.56 24.94
N PHE A 15 -10.36 -14.32 23.64
CA PHE A 15 -11.64 -14.05 22.98
C PHE A 15 -12.35 -15.34 22.51
N GLY A 16 -11.67 -16.49 22.54
CA GLY A 16 -12.23 -17.81 22.24
C GLY A 16 -12.96 -17.86 20.89
N ASN A 17 -14.18 -18.42 20.88
CA ASN A 17 -15.01 -18.61 19.68
C ASN A 17 -15.50 -17.30 19.03
N ARG A 18 -15.16 -16.13 19.58
CA ARG A 18 -15.47 -14.82 18.95
C ARG A 18 -14.42 -14.41 17.92
N LEU A 19 -13.36 -15.20 17.74
CA LEU A 19 -12.28 -14.95 16.80
C LEU A 19 -12.20 -16.07 15.77
N GLU A 20 -12.25 -15.70 14.49
CA GLU A 20 -11.91 -16.55 13.36
C GLU A 20 -10.69 -15.92 12.66
N LEU A 21 -9.63 -16.71 12.45
CA LEU A 21 -8.42 -16.26 11.77
C LEU A 21 -8.31 -16.97 10.43
N HIS A 22 -8.15 -16.19 9.36
CA HIS A 22 -8.01 -16.70 8.00
C HIS A 22 -6.71 -16.20 7.37
N ARG A 23 -5.97 -17.13 6.76
CA ARG A 23 -4.79 -16.79 5.95
C ARG A 23 -5.24 -16.49 4.52
N GLU A 24 -5.47 -15.22 4.23
CA GLU A 24 -5.89 -14.79 2.89
C GLU A 24 -5.45 -13.35 2.64
N ALA A 25 -5.33 -12.95 1.37
CA ALA A 25 -5.21 -11.53 1.04
C ALA A 25 -6.54 -10.83 1.38
N PHE A 26 -6.51 -9.59 1.86
CA PHE A 26 -7.75 -8.89 2.21
C PHE A 26 -8.63 -8.60 0.97
N ALA A 27 -8.07 -8.57 -0.25
CA ALA A 27 -8.83 -8.59 -1.50
C ALA A 27 -9.68 -9.88 -1.68
N GLY A 28 -9.31 -10.98 -1.02
CA GLY A 28 -10.06 -12.24 -0.99
C GLY A 28 -11.19 -12.28 0.05
N LEU A 29 -11.38 -11.21 0.84
CA LEU A 29 -12.34 -11.16 1.96
C LEU A 29 -13.77 -11.51 1.53
N ALA A 30 -14.22 -11.01 0.38
CA ALA A 30 -15.57 -11.27 -0.13
C ALA A 30 -15.83 -12.77 -0.39
N LYS A 31 -14.79 -13.53 -0.77
CA LYS A 31 -14.88 -14.99 -0.98
C LYS A 31 -14.95 -15.76 0.34
N LEU A 32 -14.29 -15.27 1.38
CA LEU A 32 -14.33 -15.88 2.72
C LEU A 32 -15.67 -15.64 3.43
N LEU A 33 -16.24 -14.44 3.26
CA LEU A 33 -17.46 -14.02 3.96
C LEU A 33 -18.73 -14.18 3.13
N VAL A 34 -18.73 -15.09 2.16
CA VAL A 34 -19.92 -15.35 1.32
C VAL A 34 -21.13 -15.62 2.22
N LYS A 35 -22.18 -14.78 2.07
CA LYS A 35 -23.42 -14.82 2.86
C LYS A 35 -23.24 -14.58 4.37
N ARG A 36 -22.11 -14.01 4.81
CA ARG A 36 -21.85 -13.60 6.21
C ARG A 36 -21.57 -12.09 6.26
N PRO A 37 -22.59 -11.23 6.08
CA PRO A 37 -22.37 -9.80 6.04
C PRO A 37 -21.97 -9.25 7.42
N CYS A 38 -21.11 -8.25 7.43
CA CYS A 38 -20.53 -7.66 8.64
C CYS A 38 -21.13 -6.28 8.94
N ASP A 39 -21.14 -5.93 10.23
CA ASP A 39 -21.54 -4.60 10.70
C ASP A 39 -20.38 -3.59 10.61
N GLY A 40 -19.15 -4.09 10.55
CA GLY A 40 -17.95 -3.26 10.44
C GLY A 40 -16.80 -3.96 9.74
N VAL A 41 -15.99 -3.19 9.02
CA VAL A 41 -14.73 -3.61 8.41
C VAL A 41 -13.65 -2.62 8.82
N LEU A 42 -12.52 -3.13 9.32
CA LEU A 42 -11.32 -2.34 9.61
C LEU A 42 -10.19 -2.80 8.69
N LEU A 43 -9.64 -1.87 7.92
CA LEU A 43 -8.45 -2.09 7.10
C LEU A 43 -7.32 -1.22 7.67
N ASP A 44 -6.27 -1.86 8.18
CA ASP A 44 -5.03 -1.21 8.61
C ASP A 44 -3.97 -1.47 7.53
N LEU A 45 -3.78 -0.51 6.63
CA LEU A 45 -2.96 -0.67 5.44
C LEU A 45 -1.48 -0.48 5.77
N GLY A 46 -0.60 -1.05 4.95
CA GLY A 46 0.85 -0.98 5.15
C GLY A 46 1.47 -2.30 5.61
N VAL A 47 2.74 -2.22 6.01
CA VAL A 47 3.58 -3.38 6.31
C VAL A 47 3.66 -3.66 7.80
N SER A 48 3.72 -4.94 8.17
CA SER A 48 3.95 -5.31 9.57
C SER A 48 5.39 -5.01 9.97
N SER A 49 5.61 -4.67 11.24
CA SER A 49 6.94 -4.26 11.72
C SER A 49 8.05 -5.31 11.53
N PRO A 50 7.81 -6.63 11.74
CA PRO A 50 8.84 -7.63 11.47
C PRO A 50 9.28 -7.67 10.00
N GLN A 51 8.39 -7.36 9.05
CA GLN A 51 8.71 -7.37 7.62
C GLN A 51 9.76 -6.32 7.25
N LEU A 52 9.83 -5.20 7.99
CA LEU A 52 10.83 -4.15 7.74
C LEU A 52 12.18 -4.43 8.43
N GLU A 53 12.22 -5.34 9.41
CA GLU A 53 13.38 -5.58 10.28
C GLU A 53 14.24 -6.77 9.80
N GLU A 54 13.73 -7.62 8.91
CA GLU A 54 14.48 -8.74 8.31
C GLU A 54 15.30 -8.30 7.08
N ALA A 55 16.62 -8.15 7.24
CA ALA A 55 17.53 -7.81 6.15
C ALA A 55 17.46 -8.82 4.98
N GLU A 56 17.25 -10.10 5.27
CA GLU A 56 17.10 -11.18 4.27
C GLU A 56 15.88 -11.03 3.35
N ARG A 57 14.96 -10.12 3.66
CA ARG A 57 13.79 -9.83 2.84
C ARG A 57 14.01 -8.67 1.87
N GLY A 58 15.09 -7.89 2.05
CA GLY A 58 15.45 -6.82 1.13
C GLY A 58 14.59 -5.56 1.17
N PHE A 59 13.75 -5.37 2.20
CA PHE A 59 12.85 -4.21 2.30
C PHE A 59 13.57 -2.90 2.68
N SER A 60 14.80 -2.99 3.19
CA SER A 60 15.58 -1.88 3.70
C SER A 60 17.00 -1.92 3.12
N PHE A 61 17.59 -0.73 2.95
CA PHE A 61 19.01 -0.55 2.63
C PHE A 61 19.84 -0.13 3.85
N GLN A 62 19.28 -0.22 5.07
CA GLN A 62 20.04 -0.01 6.31
C GLN A 62 20.99 -1.18 6.61
N SER A 63 20.68 -2.36 6.06
CA SER A 63 21.50 -3.56 6.12
C SER A 63 21.44 -4.20 4.74
N ASP A 64 22.55 -4.79 4.30
CA ASP A 64 22.59 -5.44 3.00
C ASP A 64 21.74 -6.72 2.99
N GLY A 65 21.17 -7.02 1.84
CA GLY A 65 20.33 -8.18 1.62
C GLY A 65 19.94 -8.31 0.16
N PRO A 66 19.34 -9.44 -0.24
CA PRO A 66 18.91 -9.65 -1.61
C PRO A 66 17.82 -8.66 -2.02
N LEU A 67 17.77 -8.26 -3.29
CA LEU A 67 16.67 -7.46 -3.85
C LEU A 67 15.39 -8.29 -4.05
N ASP A 68 14.81 -8.81 -2.97
CA ASP A 68 13.57 -9.59 -3.03
C ASP A 68 12.33 -8.68 -2.94
N MET A 69 12.11 -8.07 -1.77
CA MET A 69 10.95 -7.20 -1.43
C MET A 69 9.56 -7.85 -1.57
N ARG A 70 9.43 -9.16 -1.82
CA ARG A 70 8.12 -9.83 -1.81
C ARG A 70 7.62 -10.02 -0.38
N MET A 71 6.37 -9.64 -0.13
CA MET A 71 5.64 -9.99 1.09
C MET A 71 5.25 -11.47 1.09
N ASP A 72 4.89 -12.00 -0.08
CA ASP A 72 4.61 -13.42 -0.31
C ASP A 72 5.63 -14.00 -1.29
N ARG A 73 6.56 -14.81 -0.79
CA ARG A 73 7.63 -15.45 -1.59
C ARG A 73 7.13 -16.42 -2.65
N ARG A 74 5.83 -16.77 -2.67
CA ARG A 74 5.22 -17.56 -3.74
C ARG A 74 4.99 -16.74 -5.01
N GLN A 75 5.02 -15.40 -4.91
CA GLN A 75 4.88 -14.53 -6.06
C GLN A 75 6.13 -14.59 -6.94
N PRO A 76 5.98 -14.53 -8.28
CA PRO A 76 7.10 -14.75 -9.19
C PRO A 76 8.03 -13.55 -9.31
N VAL A 77 7.52 -12.32 -9.13
CA VAL A 77 8.25 -11.07 -9.40
C VAL A 77 8.99 -10.60 -8.15
N THR A 78 10.31 -10.38 -8.25
CA THR A 78 11.15 -9.76 -7.22
C THR A 78 11.55 -8.33 -7.59
N ALA A 79 12.02 -7.54 -6.62
CA ALA A 79 12.60 -6.24 -6.90
C ALA A 79 13.83 -6.34 -7.83
N GLU A 80 14.63 -7.39 -7.68
CA GLU A 80 15.77 -7.71 -8.53
C GLU A 80 15.35 -7.84 -10.00
N GLN A 81 14.28 -8.57 -10.28
CA GLN A 81 13.75 -8.71 -11.63
C GLN A 81 13.28 -7.38 -12.18
N LEU A 82 12.50 -6.61 -11.40
CA LEU A 82 12.04 -5.29 -11.85
C LEU A 82 13.22 -4.38 -12.24
N VAL A 83 14.23 -4.25 -11.38
CA VAL A 83 15.37 -3.35 -11.65
C VAL A 83 16.26 -3.83 -12.78
N ASN A 84 16.36 -5.14 -13.00
CA ASN A 84 17.26 -5.68 -14.03
C ASN A 84 16.59 -5.94 -15.38
N GLU A 85 15.26 -6.00 -15.46
CA GLU A 85 14.55 -6.43 -16.67
C GLU A 85 13.66 -5.34 -17.27
N LEU A 86 13.07 -4.44 -16.48
CA LEU A 86 12.20 -3.38 -17.01
C LEU A 86 12.97 -2.33 -17.81
N GLU A 87 12.30 -1.72 -18.80
CA GLU A 87 12.85 -0.60 -19.56
C GLU A 87 12.99 0.67 -18.68
N PRO A 88 13.91 1.60 -19.01
CA PRO A 88 14.15 2.78 -18.19
C PRO A 88 12.90 3.67 -18.04
N GLU A 89 12.02 3.71 -19.04
CA GLU A 89 10.75 4.45 -18.97
C GLU A 89 9.79 3.83 -17.96
N GLU A 90 9.68 2.50 -17.92
CA GLU A 90 8.82 1.78 -16.98
C GLU A 90 9.31 1.95 -15.54
N LEU A 91 10.62 1.82 -15.31
CA LEU A 91 11.24 2.09 -14.02
C LEU A 91 11.01 3.54 -13.56
N ALA A 92 11.17 4.50 -14.49
CA ALA A 92 10.94 5.90 -14.17
C ALA A 92 9.48 6.17 -13.80
N GLU A 93 8.53 5.48 -14.44
CA GLU A 93 7.11 5.60 -14.13
C GLU A 93 6.81 5.03 -12.74
N ILE A 94 7.33 3.84 -12.41
CA ILE A 94 7.22 3.23 -11.08
C ILE A 94 7.74 4.19 -10.00
N PHE A 95 8.95 4.72 -10.16
CA PHE A 95 9.54 5.61 -9.15
C PHE A 95 8.79 6.94 -9.02
N TRP A 96 8.23 7.45 -10.11
CA TRP A 96 7.46 8.68 -10.10
C TRP A 96 6.07 8.48 -9.47
N GLN A 97 5.29 7.51 -9.97
CA GLN A 97 3.92 7.30 -9.55
C GLN A 97 3.81 6.75 -8.13
N LEU A 98 4.63 5.74 -7.80
CA LEU A 98 4.54 5.04 -6.51
C LEU A 98 5.45 5.67 -5.46
N GLY A 99 6.66 6.07 -5.85
CA GLY A 99 7.65 6.67 -4.94
C GLY A 99 7.60 8.19 -4.81
N GLY A 100 6.92 8.88 -5.72
CA GLY A 100 6.93 10.35 -5.78
C GLY A 100 8.30 10.95 -6.12
N GLU A 101 9.20 10.16 -6.71
CA GLU A 101 10.59 10.55 -6.92
C GLU A 101 10.75 11.46 -8.15
N ARG A 102 11.08 12.74 -7.92
CA ARG A 102 11.14 13.73 -9.00
C ARG A 102 12.24 13.51 -10.01
N LYS A 103 13.31 12.83 -9.59
CA LYS A 103 14.45 12.48 -10.44
C LYS A 103 14.32 11.07 -11.00
N SER A 104 13.10 10.51 -11.06
CA SER A 104 12.83 9.14 -11.50
C SER A 104 13.55 8.75 -12.79
N ARG A 105 13.44 9.57 -13.84
CA ARG A 105 14.11 9.33 -15.14
C ARG A 105 15.63 9.24 -15.03
N ARG A 106 16.24 10.07 -14.18
CA ARG A 106 17.69 10.06 -13.96
C ARG A 106 18.13 8.81 -13.20
N ILE A 107 17.37 8.41 -12.19
CA ILE A 107 17.63 7.20 -11.41
C ILE A 107 17.46 5.96 -12.27
N ALA A 108 16.38 5.86 -13.04
CA ALA A 108 16.13 4.73 -13.94
C ALA A 108 17.26 4.56 -14.96
N ARG A 109 17.73 5.65 -15.58
CA ARG A 109 18.90 5.60 -16.48
C ARG A 109 20.16 5.09 -15.79
N ALA A 110 20.45 5.55 -14.57
CA ALA A 110 21.62 5.10 -13.82
C ALA A 110 21.53 3.60 -13.43
N ILE A 111 20.33 3.11 -13.15
CA ILE A 111 20.08 1.68 -12.89
C ILE A 111 20.34 0.86 -14.16
N VAL A 112 19.80 1.29 -15.30
CA VAL A 112 20.01 0.61 -16.60
C VAL A 112 21.49 0.63 -17.02
N GLU A 113 22.17 1.75 -16.81
CA GLU A 113 23.62 1.87 -17.06
C GLU A 113 24.40 0.91 -16.14
N GLN A 114 24.11 0.91 -14.83
CA GLN A 114 24.78 -0.01 -13.91
C GLN A 114 24.56 -1.47 -14.27
N ARG A 115 23.31 -1.90 -14.53
CA ARG A 115 23.00 -3.31 -14.85
C ARG A 115 23.61 -3.80 -16.15
N SER A 116 23.93 -2.88 -17.07
CA SER A 116 24.66 -3.23 -18.30
C SER A 116 26.11 -3.62 -18.05
N MET A 117 26.70 -3.18 -16.93
CA MET A 117 28.04 -3.55 -16.49
C MET A 117 28.00 -4.72 -15.50
N GLN A 118 27.11 -4.64 -14.50
CA GLN A 118 26.96 -5.65 -13.46
C GLN A 118 25.52 -5.66 -12.97
N ARG A 119 24.89 -6.84 -12.99
CA ARG A 119 23.54 -7.07 -12.46
C ARG A 119 23.44 -6.59 -11.01
N LEU A 120 22.32 -5.96 -10.68
CA LEU A 120 22.03 -5.50 -9.32
C LEU A 120 21.38 -6.64 -8.53
N GLU A 121 22.01 -7.09 -7.46
CA GLU A 121 21.58 -8.26 -6.68
C GLU A 121 21.22 -7.88 -5.24
N SER A 122 21.81 -6.79 -4.71
CA SER A 122 21.67 -6.41 -3.30
C SER A 122 21.08 -5.01 -3.07
N THR A 123 20.50 -4.83 -1.89
CA THR A 123 19.90 -3.56 -1.47
C THR A 123 20.94 -2.44 -1.39
N LEU A 124 22.16 -2.71 -0.91
CA LEU A 124 23.20 -1.68 -0.87
C LEU A 124 23.67 -1.29 -2.27
N GLN A 125 23.86 -2.23 -3.19
CA GLN A 125 24.24 -1.93 -4.58
C GLN A 125 23.23 -0.98 -5.23
N LEU A 126 21.93 -1.25 -5.08
CA LEU A 126 20.88 -0.36 -5.60
C LEU A 126 20.93 1.01 -4.92
N ALA A 127 21.07 1.06 -3.59
CA ALA A 127 21.13 2.31 -2.86
C ALA A 127 22.32 3.19 -3.29
N GLU A 128 23.49 2.60 -3.53
CA GLU A 128 24.69 3.28 -4.02
C GLU A 128 24.51 3.84 -5.43
N VAL A 129 23.85 3.11 -6.34
CA VAL A 129 23.52 3.63 -7.68
C VAL A 129 22.60 4.84 -7.57
N VAL A 130 21.56 4.75 -6.73
CA VAL A 130 20.62 5.86 -6.52
C VAL A 130 21.33 7.07 -5.90
N GLU A 131 22.22 6.85 -4.94
CA GLU A 131 22.97 7.93 -4.28
C GLU A 131 23.95 8.62 -5.24
N ARG A 132 24.69 7.85 -6.04
CA ARG A 132 25.57 8.41 -7.09
C ARG A 132 24.77 9.22 -8.12
N ALA A 133 23.61 8.71 -8.53
CA ALA A 133 22.74 9.40 -9.47
C ALA A 133 22.14 10.67 -8.86
N CYS A 134 21.73 10.62 -7.59
CA CYS A 134 21.02 11.70 -6.90
C CYS A 134 21.65 11.99 -5.52
N PRO A 135 22.80 12.69 -5.48
CA PRO A 135 23.50 12.95 -4.22
C PRO A 135 22.62 13.73 -3.26
N ARG A 136 22.69 13.36 -1.98
CA ARG A 136 21.81 13.84 -0.91
C ARG A 136 21.86 15.37 -0.72
N ARG A 137 22.97 16.06 -1.06
CA ARG A 137 23.16 17.52 -1.01
C ARG A 137 22.45 18.22 0.18
N GLY A 138 22.54 17.65 1.38
CA GLY A 138 21.94 18.20 2.61
C GLY A 138 20.47 17.79 2.90
N ALA A 139 19.85 16.94 2.08
CA ALA A 139 18.51 16.43 2.30
C ALA A 139 18.45 15.48 3.53
N ARG A 140 17.41 15.65 4.36
CA ARG A 140 17.23 14.85 5.58
C ARG A 140 16.88 13.39 5.28
N ALA A 141 16.18 13.11 4.19
CA ALA A 141 15.87 11.75 3.74
C ALA A 141 16.93 11.22 2.76
N HIS A 142 17.16 9.91 2.78
CA HIS A 142 18.04 9.26 1.80
C HIS A 142 17.33 9.19 0.44
N PRO A 143 18.01 9.48 -0.69
CA PRO A 143 17.38 9.47 -2.01
C PRO A 143 16.80 8.08 -2.38
N ALA A 144 17.40 6.99 -1.89
CA ALA A 144 16.88 5.64 -2.12
C ALA A 144 15.56 5.33 -1.39
N THR A 145 15.13 6.12 -0.40
CA THR A 145 13.89 5.84 0.35
C THR A 145 12.66 5.78 -0.56
N GLY A 146 12.50 6.74 -1.48
CA GLY A 146 11.37 6.75 -2.42
C GLY A 146 11.45 5.63 -3.45
N VAL A 147 12.66 5.28 -3.89
CA VAL A 147 12.91 4.18 -4.86
C VAL A 147 12.57 2.82 -4.24
N PHE A 148 13.03 2.56 -3.02
CA PHE A 148 12.73 1.32 -2.30
C PHE A 148 11.24 1.20 -1.99
N GLN A 149 10.59 2.30 -1.60
CA GLN A 149 9.14 2.33 -1.43
C GLN A 149 8.43 2.00 -2.74
N ALA A 150 8.82 2.61 -3.85
CA ALA A 150 8.22 2.37 -5.15
C ALA A 150 8.35 0.91 -5.61
N LEU A 151 9.56 0.33 -5.49
CA LEU A 151 9.81 -1.07 -5.85
C LEU A 151 8.98 -2.01 -4.97
N ARG A 152 8.94 -1.78 -3.66
CA ARG A 152 8.12 -2.56 -2.74
C ARG A 152 6.64 -2.54 -3.15
N MET A 153 6.13 -1.35 -3.43
CA MET A 153 4.75 -1.17 -3.86
C MET A 153 4.47 -1.86 -5.20
N ALA A 154 5.40 -1.80 -6.16
CA ALA A 154 5.28 -2.44 -7.46
C ALA A 154 5.32 -3.97 -7.36
N VAL A 155 6.28 -4.53 -6.61
CA VAL A 155 6.45 -5.99 -6.41
C VAL A 155 5.19 -6.61 -5.80
N ASN A 156 4.57 -5.91 -4.85
CA ASN A 156 3.44 -6.46 -4.08
C ASN A 156 2.06 -6.01 -4.60
N ASP A 157 2.01 -5.25 -5.70
CA ASP A 157 0.81 -4.59 -6.21
C ASP A 157 0.02 -3.89 -5.07
N GLU A 158 0.72 -3.14 -4.21
CA GLU A 158 0.14 -2.64 -2.95
C GLU A 158 -1.10 -1.79 -3.20
N LEU A 159 -1.06 -0.90 -4.20
CA LEU A 159 -2.21 -0.06 -4.54
C LEU A 159 -3.37 -0.87 -5.14
N GLY A 160 -3.11 -1.81 -6.05
CA GLY A 160 -4.15 -2.67 -6.59
C GLY A 160 -4.78 -3.57 -5.53
N GLN A 161 -3.99 -4.04 -4.55
CA GLN A 161 -4.51 -4.76 -3.38
C GLN A 161 -5.42 -3.86 -2.54
N VAL A 162 -5.04 -2.61 -2.28
CA VAL A 162 -5.86 -1.63 -1.57
C VAL A 162 -7.20 -1.43 -2.27
N GLU A 163 -7.19 -1.17 -3.58
CA GLU A 163 -8.41 -0.96 -4.37
C GLU A 163 -9.35 -2.17 -4.31
N ARG A 164 -8.84 -3.37 -4.61
CA ARG A 164 -9.63 -4.62 -4.53
C ARG A 164 -10.10 -4.93 -3.11
N GLY A 165 -9.29 -4.57 -2.11
CA GLY A 165 -9.61 -4.71 -0.70
C GLY A 165 -10.74 -3.80 -0.22
N LEU A 166 -10.74 -2.55 -0.68
CA LEU A 166 -11.82 -1.59 -0.42
C LEU A 166 -13.13 -2.10 -1.02
N GLU A 167 -13.11 -2.57 -2.26
CA GLU A 167 -14.29 -3.17 -2.90
C GLU A 167 -14.78 -4.41 -2.17
N ALA A 168 -13.87 -5.34 -1.83
CA ALA A 168 -14.20 -6.56 -1.12
C ALA A 168 -14.80 -6.27 0.27
N GLY A 169 -14.16 -5.38 1.05
CA GLY A 169 -14.68 -4.92 2.34
C GLY A 169 -16.05 -4.24 2.23
N TRP A 170 -16.28 -3.48 1.17
CA TRP A 170 -17.54 -2.78 0.97
C TRP A 170 -18.68 -3.73 0.61
N SER A 171 -18.37 -4.75 -0.20
CA SER A 171 -19.33 -5.75 -0.65
C SER A 171 -19.93 -6.56 0.50
N VAL A 172 -19.14 -6.80 1.56
CA VAL A 172 -19.56 -7.60 2.73
C VAL A 172 -20.27 -6.80 3.81
N LEU A 173 -20.27 -5.45 3.74
CA LEU A 173 -20.95 -4.61 4.73
C LEU A 173 -22.47 -4.64 4.55
N LYS A 174 -23.19 -4.68 5.67
CA LYS A 174 -24.64 -4.42 5.71
C LYS A 174 -24.94 -2.93 5.48
N PRO A 175 -26.16 -2.55 5.03
CA PRO A 175 -26.66 -1.19 5.17
C PRO A 175 -26.54 -0.73 6.64
N GLY A 176 -26.10 0.51 6.85
CA GLY A 176 -25.74 1.08 8.16
C GLY A 176 -24.37 0.63 8.71
N GLY A 177 -23.72 -0.35 8.08
CA GLY A 177 -22.39 -0.83 8.46
C GLY A 177 -21.29 0.17 8.15
N ARG A 178 -20.15 0.05 8.84
CA ARG A 178 -19.03 1.02 8.72
C ARG A 178 -17.73 0.40 8.25
N MET A 179 -17.06 1.07 7.32
CA MET A 179 -15.68 0.77 6.95
C MET A 179 -14.76 1.82 7.55
N ALA A 180 -13.78 1.39 8.34
CA ALA A 180 -12.68 2.20 8.84
C ALA A 180 -11.39 1.80 8.12
N VAL A 181 -10.69 2.77 7.52
CA VAL A 181 -9.44 2.52 6.78
C VAL A 181 -8.35 3.43 7.33
N ILE A 182 -7.24 2.82 7.77
CA ILE A 182 -6.03 3.49 8.22
C ILE A 182 -5.00 3.37 7.10
N THR A 183 -4.42 4.50 6.71
CA THR A 183 -3.43 4.63 5.63
C THR A 183 -2.15 5.25 6.17
N PHE A 184 -0.99 4.89 5.63
CA PHE A 184 0.31 5.41 6.08
C PHE A 184 1.06 6.18 5.00
N HIS A 185 0.59 6.13 3.75
CA HIS A 185 1.14 6.96 2.69
C HIS A 185 0.07 7.61 1.81
N SER A 186 0.50 8.61 1.04
CA SER A 186 -0.38 9.46 0.23
C SER A 186 -1.09 8.72 -0.91
N GLY A 187 -0.46 7.67 -1.46
CA GLY A 187 -1.05 6.80 -2.48
C GLY A 187 -2.29 6.06 -1.95
N GLU A 188 -2.18 5.39 -0.81
CA GLU A 188 -3.30 4.74 -0.12
C GLU A 188 -4.42 5.74 0.21
N ASP A 189 -4.08 6.87 0.85
CA ASP A 189 -5.08 7.89 1.22
C ASP A 189 -5.80 8.45 -0.02
N ARG A 190 -5.10 8.57 -1.16
CA ARG A 190 -5.70 8.96 -2.44
C ARG A 190 -6.67 7.90 -2.94
N ALA A 191 -6.31 6.62 -2.92
CA ALA A 191 -7.19 5.52 -3.32
C ALA A 191 -8.47 5.49 -2.46
N VAL A 192 -8.34 5.61 -1.13
CA VAL A 192 -9.50 5.64 -0.21
C VAL A 192 -10.40 6.85 -0.46
N LYS A 193 -9.82 8.04 -0.70
CA LYS A 193 -10.58 9.25 -1.06
C LYS A 193 -11.34 9.08 -2.36
N GLN A 194 -10.69 8.52 -3.38
CA GLN A 194 -11.29 8.31 -4.68
C GLN A 194 -12.46 7.33 -4.55
N PHE A 195 -12.23 6.17 -3.93
CA PHE A 195 -13.25 5.17 -3.64
C PHE A 195 -14.45 5.74 -2.88
N SER A 196 -14.19 6.49 -1.81
CA SER A 196 -15.22 7.17 -1.03
C SER A 196 -16.03 8.15 -1.87
N ARG A 197 -15.33 9.01 -2.62
CA ARG A 197 -15.96 10.00 -3.49
C ARG A 197 -16.84 9.31 -4.51
N ASP A 198 -16.37 8.24 -5.12
CA ASP A 198 -17.12 7.50 -6.13
C ASP A 198 -18.42 6.93 -5.53
N LEU A 199 -18.38 6.33 -4.35
CA LEU A 199 -19.58 5.83 -3.66
C LEU A 199 -20.54 6.94 -3.20
N ALA A 200 -20.02 8.09 -2.79
CA ALA A 200 -20.82 9.22 -2.30
C ALA A 200 -21.42 10.08 -3.44
N ARG A 201 -20.96 9.92 -4.69
CA ARG A 201 -21.48 10.67 -5.84
C ARG A 201 -22.93 10.28 -6.13
N PRO A 202 -23.84 11.25 -6.30
CA PRO A 202 -25.25 11.01 -6.65
C PRO A 202 -25.45 10.74 -8.15
N TYR A 203 -24.42 10.24 -8.84
CA TYR A 203 -24.48 9.86 -10.24
C TYR A 203 -23.45 8.79 -10.57
N THR A 204 -23.73 8.02 -11.62
CA THR A 204 -22.78 7.18 -12.34
C THR A 204 -22.42 7.86 -13.66
N VAL A 205 -21.29 7.47 -14.25
CA VAL A 205 -20.83 7.96 -15.55
C VAL A 205 -20.82 6.78 -16.51
N ARG A 206 -21.41 6.96 -17.70
CA ARG A 206 -21.31 5.99 -18.80
C ARG A 206 -19.97 6.18 -19.52
N GLY A 207 -19.10 5.17 -19.49
CA GLY A 207 -17.75 5.23 -20.09
C GLY A 207 -16.70 5.83 -19.16
N ASP A 208 -15.50 6.11 -19.69
CA ASP A 208 -14.31 6.41 -18.86
C ASP A 208 -14.12 7.90 -18.54
N MET A 209 -14.95 8.79 -19.12
CA MET A 209 -14.82 10.24 -18.97
C MET A 209 -16.03 10.85 -18.25
N ASP A 210 -15.78 11.59 -17.17
CA ASP A 210 -16.80 12.30 -16.40
C ASP A 210 -17.28 13.58 -17.10
N LEU A 211 -18.12 13.40 -18.13
CA LEU A 211 -18.77 14.46 -18.89
C LEU A 211 -20.22 14.63 -18.45
N PRO A 212 -20.75 15.86 -18.32
CA PRO A 212 -22.14 16.10 -17.89
C PRO A 212 -23.18 15.29 -18.67
N GLU A 213 -22.96 15.05 -19.96
CA GLU A 213 -23.87 14.34 -20.86
C GLU A 213 -23.86 12.81 -20.64
N LEU A 214 -22.83 12.29 -19.98
CA LEU A 214 -22.65 10.86 -19.68
C LEU A 214 -23.10 10.50 -18.27
N ARG A 215 -23.59 11.48 -17.48
CA ARG A 215 -23.99 11.28 -16.09
C ARG A 215 -25.42 10.75 -15.97
N GLU A 216 -25.59 9.71 -15.19
CA GLU A 216 -26.89 9.16 -14.80
C GLU A 216 -27.08 9.30 -13.31
N GLN A 217 -28.21 9.86 -12.87
CA GLN A 217 -28.46 10.06 -11.44
C GLN A 217 -28.60 8.72 -10.71
N ARG A 218 -28.03 8.66 -9.50
CA ARG A 218 -28.24 7.56 -8.55
C ARG A 218 -28.27 8.09 -7.14
N GLU A 219 -28.83 7.31 -6.22
CA GLU A 219 -28.65 7.58 -4.80
C GLU A 219 -27.20 7.31 -4.37
N PRO A 220 -26.62 8.15 -3.50
CA PRO A 220 -25.32 7.87 -2.88
C PRO A 220 -25.34 6.52 -2.16
N LEU A 221 -24.29 5.74 -2.37
CA LEU A 221 -24.13 4.43 -1.71
C LEU A 221 -23.44 4.56 -0.35
N ALA A 222 -22.68 5.63 -0.15
CA ALA A 222 -21.88 5.85 1.05
C ALA A 222 -22.03 7.27 1.60
N ARG A 223 -21.83 7.38 2.91
CA ARG A 223 -21.65 8.65 3.63
C ARG A 223 -20.30 8.67 4.33
N GLU A 224 -19.49 9.68 4.05
CA GLU A 224 -18.29 9.96 4.85
C GLU A 224 -18.69 10.51 6.22
N LEU A 225 -18.20 9.89 7.31
CA LEU A 225 -18.43 10.41 8.66
C LEU A 225 -17.57 11.63 8.99
N SER A 226 -16.44 11.80 8.30
CA SER A 226 -15.57 12.96 8.43
C SER A 226 -14.95 13.32 7.10
N ARG A 227 -15.03 14.61 6.73
CA ARG A 227 -14.38 15.16 5.53
C ARG A 227 -12.85 15.11 5.61
N LYS A 228 -12.30 15.26 6.83
CA LYS A 228 -10.85 15.22 7.08
C LYS A 228 -10.48 13.86 7.66
N ALA A 229 -9.32 13.34 7.26
CA ALA A 229 -8.79 12.16 7.94
C ALA A 229 -8.52 12.49 9.41
N ILE A 230 -8.83 11.53 10.28
CA ILE A 230 -8.45 11.56 11.68
C ILE A 230 -6.96 11.22 11.75
N LYS A 231 -6.19 12.08 12.44
CA LYS A 231 -4.73 11.96 12.59
C LYS A 231 -4.38 11.55 14.02
N PRO A 232 -3.22 10.89 14.23
CA PRO A 232 -2.71 10.62 15.56
C PRO A 232 -2.52 11.91 16.36
N SER A 233 -2.68 11.81 17.67
CA SER A 233 -2.38 12.91 18.60
C SER A 233 -0.88 12.98 18.94
N GLU A 234 -0.39 14.11 19.45
CA GLU A 234 1.01 14.25 19.87
C GLU A 234 1.42 13.18 20.90
N ALA A 235 0.55 12.91 21.89
CA ALA A 235 0.79 11.86 22.88
C ALA A 235 0.88 10.44 22.28
N GLU A 236 0.18 10.18 21.17
CA GLU A 236 0.32 8.92 20.43
C GLU A 236 1.65 8.86 19.68
N LEU A 237 2.06 9.97 19.06
CA LEU A 237 3.32 10.05 18.33
C LEU A 237 4.55 9.82 19.21
N ASP A 238 4.50 10.31 20.45
CA ASP A 238 5.56 10.09 21.44
C ASP A 238 5.66 8.62 21.85
N ARG A 239 4.53 7.91 21.95
CA ARG A 239 4.47 6.49 22.34
C ARG A 239 4.70 5.54 21.17
N ASN A 240 4.26 5.93 19.99
CA ASN A 240 4.32 5.14 18.77
C ASN A 240 4.72 6.02 17.57
N PRO A 241 6.03 6.23 17.34
CA PRO A 241 6.52 6.99 16.21
C PRO A 241 6.07 6.44 14.84
N ARG A 242 5.65 5.17 14.76
CA ARG A 242 5.13 4.55 13.52
C ARG A 242 3.77 5.10 13.13
N SER A 243 2.99 5.62 14.07
CA SER A 243 1.71 6.28 13.78
C SER A 243 1.88 7.61 13.02
N ARG A 244 3.09 8.18 12.90
CA ARG A 244 3.33 9.54 12.37
C ARG A 244 2.59 9.87 11.07
N SER A 245 2.51 8.92 10.16
CA SER A 245 1.87 9.13 8.86
C SER A 245 0.45 8.56 8.77
N ALA A 246 -0.08 8.01 9.87
CA ALA A 246 -1.38 7.37 9.91
C ALA A 246 -2.51 8.38 9.64
N GLN A 247 -3.42 8.00 8.76
CA GLN A 247 -4.64 8.73 8.45
C GLN A 247 -5.82 7.77 8.43
N LEU A 248 -6.78 8.00 9.33
CA LEU A 248 -8.00 7.22 9.45
C LEU A 248 -9.16 7.90 8.71
N ARG A 249 -9.86 7.14 7.87
CA ARG A 249 -11.12 7.51 7.22
C ARG A 249 -12.22 6.52 7.57
N VAL A 250 -13.45 7.03 7.71
CA VAL A 250 -14.61 6.20 8.03
C VAL A 250 -15.77 6.47 7.09
N LEU A 251 -16.30 5.40 6.52
CA LEU A 251 -17.39 5.36 5.55
C LEU A 251 -18.56 4.59 6.18
N GLU A 252 -19.78 5.09 6.02
CA GLU A 252 -21.00 4.37 6.37
C GLU A 252 -21.73 3.97 5.08
N LYS A 253 -22.18 2.71 5.02
CA LYS A 253 -22.98 2.18 3.93
C LYS A 253 -24.44 2.58 4.10
N ILE A 254 -25.03 3.15 3.05
CA ILE A 254 -26.43 3.56 3.01
C ILE A 254 -27.29 2.38 2.55
#